data_AF-A0A6V7JUJ8-F1
#
_entry.id   AF-A0A6V7JUJ8-F1
#
_cell.length_a   1.000
_cell.length_b   1.000
_cell.length_c   1.000
_cell.angle_alpha   90.00
_cell.angle_beta   90.00
_cell.angle_gamma   90.00
#
_symmetry.space_group_name_H-M   'P 1'
#
loop_
_entity.id
_entity.type
_entity.pdbx_description
1 polymer ?
#
loop_
_entity_poly.entity_id
_entity_poly.type
_entity_poly.pdbx_seq_one_letter_code
_entity_poly.pdbx_strand_id
1 'polypeptide(L)'
;VYGRSLNIFSWSKGTLEQVIDLGDEGIAPLEIRFLHDPTVSEGYVGCAVSSNIFRFFKNQQGKWEAEKVIDVLPKKVDGWMSPYIN
;
A
#
# COMPACT_ATOMS: atom_id res chain seq x y z
N VAL A 1 -6.34 15.77 2.84
CA VAL A 1 -5.83 14.56 2.14
C VAL A 1 -5.51 13.52 3.20
N TYR A 2 -5.96 12.27 3.03
CA TYR A 2 -5.71 11.17 3.99
C TYR A 2 -4.25 10.66 3.87
N GLY A 3 -3.80 9.84 4.83
CA GLY A 3 -2.45 9.27 4.83
C GLY A 3 -2.15 8.41 3.59
N ARG A 4 -0.88 8.37 3.18
CA ARG A 4 -0.39 7.66 1.98
C ARG A 4 0.96 6.95 2.19
N SER A 5 1.28 6.66 3.45
CA SER A 5 2.62 6.20 3.83
C SER A 5 2.58 4.84 4.51
N LEU A 6 3.57 4.01 4.22
CA LEU A 6 3.88 2.81 5.00
C LEU A 6 5.02 3.13 5.96
N ASN A 7 4.81 2.83 7.24
CA ASN A 7 5.80 3.03 8.28
C ASN A 7 6.41 1.69 8.66
N ILE A 8 7.72 1.56 8.50
CA ILE A 8 8.48 0.35 8.82
C ILE A 8 9.14 0.53 10.19
N PHE A 9 8.74 -0.29 11.15
CA PHE A 9 9.27 -0.26 12.50
C PHE A 9 10.18 -1.45 12.79
N SER A 10 11.25 -1.21 13.54
CA SER A 10 11.98 -2.27 14.23
C SER A 10 11.24 -2.59 15.53
N TRP A 11 10.68 -3.78 15.62
CA TRP A 11 9.97 -4.21 16.84
C TRP A 11 10.89 -4.32 18.05
N SER A 12 12.09 -4.88 17.87
CA SER A 12 13.04 -5.08 18.97
C SER A 12 13.61 -3.77 19.51
N LYS A 13 13.76 -2.75 18.67
CA LYS A 13 14.29 -1.43 19.06
C LYS A 13 13.20 -0.41 19.41
N GLY A 14 11.95 -0.64 18.98
CA GLY A 14 10.87 0.33 19.12
C GLY A 14 11.07 1.60 18.27
N THR A 15 11.82 1.51 17.16
CA THR A 15 12.21 2.64 16.31
C THR A 15 11.55 2.59 14.95
N LEU A 16 11.18 3.75 14.42
CA LEU A 16 10.77 3.92 13.02
C LEU A 16 12.04 3.90 12.16
N GLU A 17 12.20 2.87 11.33
CA GLU A 17 13.39 2.66 10.50
C GLU A 17 13.24 3.30 9.12
N GLN A 18 12.01 3.34 8.59
CA GLN A 18 11.73 3.85 7.27
C GLN A 18 10.28 4.31 7.13
N VAL A 19 10.06 5.34 6.30
CA VAL A 19 8.74 5.73 5.79
C VAL A 19 8.78 5.61 4.27
N ILE A 20 7.81 4.90 3.69
CA ILE A 20 7.62 4.78 2.24
C ILE A 20 6.42 5.63 1.87
N ASP A 21 6.61 6.60 0.98
CA ASP A 21 5.50 7.33 0.35
C ASP A 21 5.00 6.53 -0.86
N LEU A 22 3.72 6.17 -0.85
CA LEU A 22 3.06 5.44 -1.93
C LEU A 22 2.55 6.38 -3.05
N GLY A 23 2.75 7.69 -2.89
CA GLY A 23 2.36 8.70 -3.86
C GLY A 23 0.85 8.97 -3.88
N ASP A 24 0.39 9.67 -4.91
CA ASP A 24 -1.01 10.06 -5.05
C ASP A 24 -1.95 8.88 -5.33
N GLU A 25 -1.40 7.76 -5.79
CA GLU A 25 -2.14 6.51 -5.99
C GLU A 25 -2.23 5.69 -4.70
N GLY A 26 -1.51 6.04 -3.64
CA GLY A 26 -1.43 5.24 -2.41
C GLY A 26 -2.30 5.73 -1.26
N ILE A 27 -3.41 6.41 -1.54
CA ILE A 27 -4.22 7.11 -0.52
C ILE A 27 -5.07 6.11 0.28
N ALA A 28 -5.08 6.30 1.60
CA ALA A 28 -5.77 5.43 2.56
C ALA A 28 -5.29 3.97 2.49
N PRO A 29 -4.00 3.70 2.78
CA PRO A 29 -3.51 2.34 2.98
C PRO A 29 -4.11 1.81 4.29
N LEU A 30 -5.02 0.83 4.19
CA LEU A 30 -5.74 0.30 5.36
C LEU A 30 -5.24 -1.08 5.76
N GLU A 31 -5.49 -2.06 4.91
CA GLU A 31 -5.24 -3.47 5.23
C GLU A 31 -3.87 -3.88 4.70
N ILE A 32 -2.95 -4.18 5.62
CA ILE A 32 -1.63 -4.73 5.32
C ILE A 32 -1.62 -6.24 5.56
N ARG A 33 -1.06 -7.01 4.62
CA ARG A 33 -0.95 -8.47 4.72
C ARG A 33 0.41 -8.94 4.23
N PHE A 34 1.21 -9.47 5.14
CA PHE A 34 2.40 -10.24 4.77
C PHE A 34 1.98 -11.58 4.15
N LEU A 35 2.87 -12.18 3.37
CA LEU A 35 2.71 -13.57 2.96
C LEU A 35 2.64 -14.50 4.17
N HIS A 36 1.99 -15.65 3.99
CA HIS A 36 1.90 -16.67 5.05
C HIS A 36 3.23 -17.39 5.31
N ASP A 37 4.16 -17.39 4.35
CA ASP A 37 5.52 -17.90 4.54
C ASP A 37 6.33 -16.90 5.38
N PRO A 38 6.71 -17.24 6.63
CA PRO A 38 7.42 -16.34 7.53
C PRO A 38 8.88 -16.09 7.12
N THR A 39 9.42 -16.84 6.14
CA THR A 39 10.79 -16.66 5.64
C THR A 39 10.90 -15.58 4.57
N VAL A 40 9.76 -15.10 4.04
CA VAL A 40 9.71 -14.09 2.98
C VAL A 40 9.43 -12.71 3.56
N SER A 41 10.22 -11.72 3.14
CA SER A 41 10.08 -10.31 3.54
C SER A 41 9.26 -9.52 2.52
N GLU A 42 7.99 -9.90 2.37
CA GLU A 42 7.08 -9.34 1.38
C GLU A 42 5.61 -9.38 1.86
N GLY A 43 4.82 -8.43 1.38
CA GLY A 43 3.38 -8.42 1.54
C GLY A 43 2.69 -7.42 0.62
N TYR A 44 1.42 -7.21 0.88
CA TYR A 44 0.56 -6.33 0.11
C TYR A 44 -0.24 -5.39 1.00
N VAL A 45 -0.52 -4.20 0.49
CA VAL A 45 -1.41 -3.23 1.12
C VAL A 45 -2.47 -2.75 0.13
N GLY A 46 -3.72 -2.71 0.57
CA GLY A 46 -4.81 -2.11 -0.20
C GLY A 46 -4.97 -0.62 0.10
N CYS A 47 -5.06 0.20 -0.95
CA CYS A 47 -5.33 1.64 -0.84
C CYS A 47 -6.77 1.94 -1.25
N ALA A 48 -7.58 2.39 -0.28
CA ALA A 48 -9.03 2.39 -0.40
C ALA A 48 -9.60 3.50 -1.30
N VAL A 49 -8.89 4.62 -1.47
CA VAL A 49 -9.39 5.76 -2.26
C VAL A 49 -9.13 5.58 -3.76
N SER A 50 -8.06 4.89 -4.08
CA SER A 50 -7.55 4.66 -5.44
C SER A 50 -7.82 3.25 -5.96
N SER A 51 -8.44 2.38 -5.15
CA SER A 51 -8.81 1.01 -5.51
C SER A 51 -7.65 0.20 -6.08
N ASN A 52 -6.47 0.31 -5.49
CA ASN A 52 -5.28 -0.40 -5.94
C ASN A 52 -4.58 -1.15 -4.81
N ILE A 53 -3.67 -2.04 -5.21
CA ILE A 53 -2.86 -2.83 -4.28
C ILE A 53 -1.38 -2.57 -4.61
N PHE A 54 -0.63 -2.25 -3.57
CA PHE A 54 0.82 -2.16 -3.60
C PHE A 54 1.44 -3.42 -2.99
N ARG A 55 2.46 -3.96 -3.63
CA ARG A 55 3.36 -4.96 -3.07
C ARG A 55 4.47 -4.21 -2.36
N PHE A 56 4.73 -4.52 -1.09
CA PHE A 56 5.89 -4.03 -0.37
C PHE A 56 6.85 -5.20 -0.10
N PHE A 57 8.14 -4.97 -0.27
CA PHE A 57 9.14 -6.03 -0.18
C PHE A 57 10.50 -5.49 0.26
N LYS A 58 11.34 -6.36 0.82
CA LYS A 58 12.71 -6.01 1.16
C LYS A 58 13.65 -6.34 -0.01
N ASN A 59 14.36 -5.34 -0.52
CA ASN A 59 15.27 -5.50 -1.65
C ASN A 59 16.59 -6.19 -1.24
N GLN A 60 17.47 -6.47 -2.21
CA GLN A 60 18.77 -7.13 -1.97
C GLN A 60 19.72 -6.32 -1.07
N GLN A 61 19.52 -5.01 -0.95
CA GLN A 61 20.28 -4.13 -0.07
C GLN A 61 19.69 -4.05 1.35
N GLY A 62 18.59 -4.77 1.61
CA GLY A 62 17.91 -4.79 2.90
C GLY A 62 16.97 -3.61 3.16
N LYS A 63 16.67 -2.79 2.15
CA LYS A 63 15.73 -1.66 2.25
C LYS A 63 14.32 -2.10 1.83
N TRP A 64 13.29 -1.55 2.47
CA TRP A 64 11.91 -1.80 2.04
C TRP A 64 11.55 -0.92 0.83
N GLU A 65 10.87 -1.49 -0.14
CA GLU A 65 10.35 -0.81 -1.32
C GLU A 65 8.88 -1.18 -1.50
N ALA A 66 8.16 -0.39 -2.30
CA ALA A 66 6.77 -0.67 -2.64
C ALA A 66 6.50 -0.34 -4.11
N GLU A 67 5.69 -1.16 -4.75
CA GLU A 67 5.29 -1.01 -6.15
C GLU A 67 3.81 -1.34 -6.34
N LYS A 68 3.13 -0.61 -7.23
CA LYS A 68 1.72 -0.90 -7.57
C LYS A 68 1.67 -2.17 -8.41
N VAL A 69 0.85 -3.13 -7.99
CA VAL A 69 0.74 -4.44 -8.66
C VAL A 69 -0.66 -4.76 -9.15
N ILE A 70 -1.70 -4.14 -8.57
CA ILE A 70 -3.08 -4.28 -9.03
C ILE A 70 -3.70 -2.90 -9.08
N ASP A 71 -4.43 -2.62 -10.16
CA ASP A 71 -5.10 -1.36 -10.41
C ASP A 71 -6.53 -1.64 -10.88
N VAL A 72 -7.53 -1.28 -10.07
CA VAL A 72 -8.95 -1.44 -10.42
C VAL A 72 -9.43 -0.14 -11.05
N LEU A 73 -9.69 -0.19 -12.35
CA LEU A 73 -10.10 0.99 -13.09
C LEU A 73 -11.48 1.51 -12.67
N PRO A 74 -11.68 2.83 -12.68
CA PRO A 74 -12.96 3.43 -12.31
C PRO A 74 -14.10 2.92 -13.21
N LYS A 75 -15.24 2.60 -12.60
CA LYS A 75 -16.44 2.15 -13.31
C LYS A 75 -17.38 3.31 -13.58
N LYS A 76 -17.86 3.41 -14.82
CA LYS A 76 -18.92 4.36 -15.18
C LYS A 76 -20.26 3.94 -14.55
N VAL A 77 -20.94 4.86 -13.88
CA VAL A 77 -22.19 4.61 -13.15
C VAL A 77 -23.20 5.74 -13.32
N ASP A 78 -24.48 5.43 -13.20
CA ASP A 78 -25.59 6.39 -13.14
C ASP A 78 -26.10 6.52 -11.69
N GLY A 79 -26.67 7.68 -11.34
CA GLY A 79 -27.25 7.92 -10.00
C GLY A 79 -26.24 8.14 -8.87
N TRP A 80 -24.97 8.36 -9.20
CA TRP A 80 -23.88 8.70 -8.27
C TRP A 80 -23.47 10.17 -8.41
N MET A 81 -22.76 10.73 -7.42
CA MET A 81 -22.31 12.12 -7.44
C MET A 81 -21.26 12.42 -8.54
N SER A 82 -20.57 11.40 -9.04
CA SER A 82 -19.57 11.48 -10.11
C SER A 82 -19.94 10.50 -11.24
N PRO A 83 -19.58 10.78 -12.51
CA PRO A 83 -19.77 9.83 -13.62
C PRO A 83 -19.01 8.51 -13.44
N TYR A 84 -18.00 8.49 -12.57
CA TYR A 84 -17.17 7.33 -12.26
C TYR A 84 -17.08 7.09 -10.76
N ILE A 85 -17.05 5.81 -10.39
CA ILE A 85 -16.73 5.32 -9.05
C ILE A 85 -15.44 4.49 -9.13
N ASN A 86 -14.49 4.77 -8.25
CA ASN A 86 -13.30 3.92 -8.06
C ASN A 86 -13.67 2.66 -7.29
#